data_AF-A0A7Y5ZHI0-F1
#
_entry.id   AF-A0A7Y5ZHI0-F1
#
_cell.length_a   1.000
_cell.length_b   1.000
_cell.length_c   1.000
_cell.angle_alpha   90.00
_cell.angle_beta   90.00
_cell.angle_gamma   90.00
#
_symmetry.space_group_name_H-M   'P 1'
#
loop_
_entity.id
_entity.type
_entity.pdbx_description
1 polymer ?
#
loop_
_entity_poly.entity_id
_entity_poly.type
_entity_poly.pdbx_seq_one_letter_code
_entity_poly.pdbx_strand_id
1 'polypeptide(L)'
;MSHLMPEPLATWSWRLERVRNGRTVLTRSQAATARTDLANDRAAHPESYVGYEEEYATALDELEVLSRQANRHDDLLSVLAADRRKAERESGVATVSDARSGARPRVSLAAEHDRVPAGLPEPLDQWVHRLIRYRAGVKIISPIEAARAEIHLRNEADLQPKAYRSGVAGAYFARVVRELGEIATSERPGRRDVGALTRGLSDIPA
;
A
#
# COMPACT_ATOMS: atom_id res chain seq x y z
N MET A 1 13.93 34.18 17.71
CA MET A 1 14.79 33.24 16.95
C MET A 1 13.87 32.13 16.49
N SER A 2 13.81 31.83 15.19
CA SER A 2 12.97 30.74 14.69
C SER A 2 13.52 29.44 15.26
N HIS A 3 12.83 28.86 16.23
CA HIS A 3 13.15 27.51 16.67
C HIS A 3 12.91 26.60 15.47
N LEU A 4 13.97 25.96 15.01
CA LEU A 4 13.87 24.87 14.05
C LEU A 4 13.60 23.60 14.85
N MET A 5 12.77 22.72 14.30
CA MET A 5 12.46 21.42 14.88
C MET A 5 13.75 20.66 15.21
N PRO A 6 13.84 20.00 16.40
CA PRO A 6 14.99 19.18 16.74
C PRO A 6 15.32 18.20 15.62
N GLU A 7 16.60 18.10 15.25
CA GLU A 7 17.03 17.28 14.11
C GLU A 7 16.57 15.82 14.21
N PRO A 8 16.64 15.15 15.38
CA PRO A 8 16.14 13.79 15.51
C PRO A 8 14.63 13.69 15.23
N LEU A 9 13.85 14.66 15.73
CA LEU A 9 12.41 14.70 15.52
C LEU A 9 12.05 15.00 14.06
N ALA A 10 12.77 15.92 13.41
CA ALA A 10 12.59 16.23 12.00
C ALA A 10 12.92 15.01 11.11
N THR A 11 14.03 14.33 11.38
CA THR A 11 14.46 13.13 10.67
C THR A 11 13.43 12.00 10.80
N TRP A 12 12.92 11.75 12.01
CA TRP A 12 11.92 10.72 12.22
C TRP A 12 10.56 11.09 11.63
N SER A 13 10.13 12.35 11.70
CA SER A 13 8.88 12.80 11.07
C SER A 13 8.91 12.59 9.55
N TRP A 14 10.02 12.95 8.89
CA TRP A 14 10.19 12.69 7.46
C TRP A 14 10.21 11.19 7.13
N ARG A 15 10.88 10.39 7.95
CA ARG A 15 11.01 8.95 7.71
C ARG A 15 9.69 8.22 7.92
N LEU A 16 8.94 8.60 8.96
CA LEU A 16 7.61 8.08 9.26
C LEU A 16 6.63 8.41 8.13
N GLU A 17 6.65 9.62 7.58
CA GLU A 17 5.85 9.99 6.41
C GLU A 17 6.15 9.08 5.20
N ARG A 18 7.42 8.70 5.00
CA ARG A 18 7.77 7.75 3.93
C ARG A 18 7.33 6.32 4.23
N VAL A 19 7.32 5.91 5.49
CA VAL A 19 6.78 4.60 5.92
C VAL A 19 5.27 4.55 5.73
N ARG A 20 4.58 5.61 6.15
CA ARG A 20 3.16 5.83 5.93
C ARG A 20 2.83 5.67 4.45
N ASN A 21 3.54 6.35 3.55
CA ASN A 21 3.36 6.26 2.10
C ASN A 21 3.88 4.96 1.43
N GLY A 22 4.38 3.99 2.19
CA GLY A 22 4.94 2.75 1.64
C GLY A 22 6.19 2.95 0.77
N ARG A 23 6.86 4.10 0.87
CA ARG A 23 8.11 4.42 0.16
C ARG A 23 9.33 3.82 0.85
N THR A 24 9.26 3.67 2.15
CA THR A 24 10.27 3.02 2.99
C THR A 24 9.60 2.06 3.96
N VAL A 25 10.35 1.11 4.52
CA VAL A 25 9.85 0.19 5.54
C VAL A 25 10.78 0.26 6.75
N LEU A 26 10.20 0.20 7.94
CA LEU A 26 10.91 0.02 9.20
C LEU A 26 10.68 -1.40 9.70
N THR A 27 11.74 -2.09 10.11
CA THR A 27 11.59 -3.34 10.85
C THR A 27 11.07 -3.03 12.26
N ARG A 28 10.46 -4.03 12.92
CA ARG A 28 10.09 -3.96 14.34
C ARG A 28 11.23 -3.45 15.22
N SER A 29 12.44 -3.98 15.06
CA SER A 29 13.60 -3.58 15.85
C SER A 29 14.00 -2.14 15.57
N GLN A 30 14.00 -1.72 14.29
CA GLN A 30 14.29 -0.34 13.92
C GLN A 30 13.27 0.64 14.51
N ALA A 31 11.98 0.32 14.50
CA ALA A 31 10.95 1.16 15.10
C ALA A 31 11.07 1.25 16.62
N ALA A 32 11.38 0.13 17.30
CA ALA A 32 11.59 0.11 18.75
C ALA A 32 12.84 0.90 19.18
N THR A 33 13.95 0.73 18.46
CA THR A 33 15.18 1.49 18.69
C THR A 33 14.95 2.98 18.44
N ALA A 34 14.36 3.34 17.30
CA ALA A 34 14.01 4.72 16.96
C ALA A 34 13.17 5.41 18.04
N ARG A 35 12.18 4.69 18.59
CA ARG A 35 11.35 5.20 19.68
C ARG A 35 12.19 5.51 20.92
N THR A 36 13.08 4.58 21.28
CA THR A 36 13.95 4.71 22.44
C THR A 36 14.93 5.87 22.26
N ASP A 37 15.52 5.99 21.07
CA ASP A 37 16.46 7.06 20.73
C ASP A 37 15.77 8.44 20.79
N LEU A 38 14.58 8.58 20.20
CA LEU A 38 13.82 9.82 20.22
C LEU A 38 13.34 10.18 21.65
N ALA A 39 13.00 9.19 22.46
CA ALA A 39 12.65 9.39 23.86
C ALA A 39 13.84 9.87 24.69
N ASN A 40 15.00 9.24 24.51
CA ASN A 40 16.24 9.61 25.19
C ASN A 40 16.73 11.00 24.76
N ASP A 41 16.60 11.35 23.49
CA ASP A 41 16.99 12.67 22.98
C ASP A 41 16.16 13.80 23.61
N ARG A 42 14.83 13.64 23.68
CA ARG A 42 13.97 14.61 24.41
C ARG A 42 14.32 14.69 25.89
N ALA A 43 14.66 13.57 26.52
CA ALA A 43 15.06 13.56 27.93
C ALA A 43 16.39 14.30 28.17
N ALA A 44 17.31 14.23 27.20
CA ALA A 44 18.59 14.93 27.25
C ALA A 44 18.48 16.43 26.90
N HIS A 45 17.54 16.80 26.03
CA HIS A 45 17.37 18.16 25.50
C HIS A 45 15.92 18.68 25.59
N PRO A 46 15.29 18.72 26.78
CA PRO A 46 13.86 18.99 26.91
C PRO A 46 13.45 20.37 26.37
N GLU A 47 14.30 21.38 26.52
CA GLU A 47 14.08 22.74 26.01
C GLU A 47 14.01 22.82 24.49
N SER A 48 14.67 21.91 23.77
CA SER A 48 14.67 21.89 22.30
C SER A 48 13.32 21.42 21.74
N TYR A 49 12.54 20.69 22.53
CA TYR A 49 11.25 20.11 22.14
C TYR A 49 10.05 20.98 22.52
N VAL A 50 10.28 22.14 23.13
CA VAL A 50 9.22 23.09 23.48
C VAL A 50 8.60 23.65 22.22
N GLY A 51 7.28 23.53 22.09
CA GLY A 51 6.53 23.91 20.88
C GLY A 51 6.46 22.82 19.80
N TYR A 52 7.01 21.63 20.05
CA TYR A 52 6.93 20.45 19.18
C TYR A 52 6.36 19.23 19.90
N GLU A 53 5.55 19.45 20.95
CA GLU A 53 5.03 18.37 21.80
C GLU A 53 4.06 17.46 21.05
N GLU A 54 3.26 18.00 20.14
CA GLU A 54 2.30 17.26 19.35
C GLU A 54 3.00 16.39 18.30
N GLU A 55 3.97 16.94 17.57
CA GLU A 55 4.78 16.21 16.59
C GLU A 55 5.59 15.10 17.27
N TYR A 56 6.16 15.40 18.44
CA TYR A 56 6.87 14.42 19.25
C TYR A 56 5.96 13.28 19.70
N ALA A 57 4.78 13.59 20.25
CA ALA A 57 3.83 12.59 20.69
C ALA A 57 3.34 11.72 19.52
N THR A 58 3.05 12.35 18.38
CA THR A 58 2.66 11.66 17.15
C THR A 58 3.75 10.72 16.68
N ALA A 59 5.00 11.19 16.56
CA ALA A 59 6.12 10.36 16.13
C ALA A 59 6.34 9.15 17.06
N LEU A 60 6.22 9.32 18.38
CA LEU A 60 6.33 8.21 19.32
C LEU A 60 5.21 7.18 19.18
N ASP A 61 3.97 7.62 19.00
CA ASP A 61 2.82 6.72 18.83
C ASP A 61 2.93 5.93 17.51
N GLU A 62 3.30 6.59 16.42
CA GLU A 62 3.54 5.91 15.15
C GLU A 62 4.66 4.86 15.26
N LEU A 63 5.78 5.20 15.91
CA LEU A 63 6.87 4.25 16.15
C LEU A 63 6.46 3.11 17.08
N GLU A 64 5.60 3.36 18.08
CA GLU A 64 5.02 2.34 18.94
C GLU A 64 4.20 1.34 18.13
N VAL A 65 3.28 1.83 17.31
CA VAL A 65 2.43 1.00 16.44
C VAL A 65 3.30 0.17 15.48
N LEU A 66 4.25 0.80 14.80
CA LEU A 66 5.17 0.13 13.87
C LEU A 66 6.04 -0.93 14.56
N SER A 67 6.48 -0.69 15.81
CA SER A 67 7.24 -1.67 16.57
C SER A 67 6.42 -2.92 16.92
N ARG A 68 5.09 -2.80 17.02
CA ARG A 68 4.20 -3.93 17.35
C ARG A 68 3.72 -4.69 16.12
N GLN A 69 3.81 -4.10 14.93
CA GLN A 69 3.40 -4.75 13.69
C GLN A 69 4.17 -6.06 13.44
N ALA A 70 3.50 -7.04 12.83
CA ALA A 70 4.15 -8.21 12.26
C ALA A 70 4.89 -7.78 10.99
N ASN A 71 6.19 -8.09 10.90
CA ASN A 71 7.02 -7.71 9.76
C ASN A 71 6.47 -8.33 8.46
N ARG A 72 5.78 -7.53 7.64
CA ARG A 72 5.46 -7.85 6.22
C ARG A 72 6.63 -7.57 5.27
N HIS A 73 7.82 -7.44 5.86
CA HIS A 73 9.07 -7.15 5.19
C HIS A 73 9.39 -8.18 4.11
N ASP A 74 9.12 -9.46 4.39
CA ASP A 74 9.40 -10.56 3.46
C ASP A 74 8.54 -10.49 2.20
N ASP A 75 7.26 -10.10 2.32
CA ASP A 75 6.35 -9.97 1.19
C ASP A 75 6.73 -8.78 0.28
N LEU A 76 7.09 -7.63 0.87
CA LEU A 76 7.52 -6.47 0.09
C LEU A 76 8.92 -6.65 -0.53
N LEU A 77 9.86 -7.28 0.19
CA LEU A 77 11.14 -7.65 -0.40
C LEU A 77 10.97 -8.66 -1.53
N SER A 78 10.04 -9.61 -1.40
CA SER A 78 9.69 -10.56 -2.47
C SER A 78 9.15 -9.83 -3.70
N VAL A 79 8.22 -8.89 -3.53
CA VAL A 79 7.66 -8.08 -4.63
C VAL A 79 8.73 -7.18 -5.26
N LEU A 80 9.55 -6.49 -4.47
CA LEU A 80 10.65 -5.65 -5.00
C LEU A 80 11.71 -6.47 -5.73
N ALA A 81 12.02 -7.67 -5.25
CA ALA A 81 12.95 -8.58 -5.91
C ALA A 81 12.35 -9.13 -7.22
N ALA A 82 11.05 -9.42 -7.26
CA ALA A 82 10.35 -9.83 -8.48
C ALA A 82 10.32 -8.72 -9.52
N ASP A 83 10.02 -7.48 -9.10
CA ASP A 83 10.00 -6.28 -9.95
C ASP A 83 11.41 -5.97 -10.50
N ARG A 84 12.46 -6.09 -9.68
CA ARG A 84 13.84 -5.93 -10.14
C ARG A 84 14.24 -6.97 -11.18
N ARG A 85 13.94 -8.25 -10.96
CA ARG A 85 14.18 -9.32 -11.94
C ARG A 85 13.40 -9.11 -13.24
N LYS A 86 12.23 -8.47 -13.16
CA LYS A 86 11.40 -8.13 -14.32
C LYS A 86 12.02 -6.97 -15.10
N ALA A 87 12.42 -5.89 -14.43
CA ALA A 87 13.14 -4.78 -15.06
C ALA A 87 14.44 -5.24 -15.73
N GLU A 88 15.16 -6.18 -15.13
CA GLU A 88 16.36 -6.80 -15.72
C GLU A 88 16.05 -7.65 -16.96
N ARG A 89 14.88 -8.33 -17.01
CA ARG A 89 14.43 -9.11 -18.17
C ARG A 89 13.88 -8.23 -19.30
N GLU A 90 13.13 -7.18 -18.96
CA GLU A 90 12.57 -6.22 -19.92
C GLU A 90 13.67 -5.33 -20.53
N SER A 91 14.79 -5.10 -19.82
CA SER A 91 15.97 -4.42 -20.36
C SER A 91 16.72 -5.24 -21.44
N GLY A 92 16.39 -6.52 -21.64
CA GLY A 92 16.98 -7.39 -22.67
C GLY A 92 16.08 -7.70 -23.86
N VAL A 93 14.78 -7.36 -23.78
CA VAL A 93 13.80 -7.60 -24.84
C VAL A 93 12.84 -6.44 -24.87
N ALA A 94 13.12 -5.45 -25.72
CA ALA A 94 12.12 -4.48 -26.14
C ALA A 94 11.11 -5.19 -27.05
N THR A 95 10.08 -5.82 -26.46
CA THR A 95 8.92 -6.26 -27.22
C THR A 95 7.63 -5.90 -26.48
N VAL A 96 6.89 -5.03 -27.15
CA VAL A 96 5.44 -4.80 -27.08
C VAL A 96 4.69 -6.04 -26.57
N SER A 97 3.80 -5.86 -25.58
CA SER A 97 2.76 -6.85 -25.29
C SER A 97 1.45 -6.18 -24.93
N ASP A 98 0.69 -5.95 -26.00
CA ASP A 98 -0.74 -6.22 -26.20
C ASP A 98 -1.60 -6.34 -24.92
N ALA A 99 -2.21 -5.22 -24.54
CA ALA A 99 -3.26 -5.17 -23.54
C ALA A 99 -4.55 -5.79 -24.10
N ARG A 100 -4.64 -7.12 -24.12
CA ARG A 100 -5.92 -7.81 -24.32
C ARG A 100 -6.72 -7.80 -23.02
N SER A 101 -7.39 -6.68 -22.79
CA SER A 101 -8.53 -6.60 -21.87
C SER A 101 -9.63 -7.54 -22.36
N GLY A 102 -9.67 -8.75 -21.80
CA GLY A 102 -10.84 -9.62 -21.89
C GLY A 102 -12.04 -8.91 -21.29
N ALA A 103 -13.03 -8.59 -22.14
CA ALA A 103 -14.26 -7.92 -21.75
C ALA A 103 -15.07 -8.78 -20.76
N ARG A 104 -14.80 -8.59 -19.46
CA ARG A 104 -15.69 -9.03 -18.39
C ARG A 104 -16.97 -8.16 -18.41
N PRO A 105 -18.13 -8.71 -18.02
CA PRO A 105 -19.43 -8.04 -18.17
C PRO A 105 -19.40 -6.67 -17.50
N ARG A 106 -19.67 -5.64 -18.31
CA ARG A 106 -19.64 -4.22 -17.93
C ARG A 106 -20.81 -3.92 -16.99
N VAL A 107 -20.61 -4.12 -15.69
CA VAL A 107 -21.40 -3.43 -14.67
C VAL A 107 -21.17 -1.93 -14.88
N SER A 108 -22.25 -1.15 -14.92
CA SER A 108 -22.16 0.30 -15.17
C SER A 108 -21.26 0.95 -14.12
N LEU A 109 -20.14 1.52 -14.57
CA LEU A 109 -19.13 2.19 -13.75
C LEU A 109 -19.73 3.31 -12.88
N ALA A 110 -20.72 4.04 -13.43
CA ALA A 110 -21.43 5.10 -12.72
C ALA A 110 -22.20 4.55 -11.51
N ALA A 111 -22.90 3.42 -11.67
CA ALA A 111 -23.68 2.82 -10.59
C ALA A 111 -22.80 2.25 -9.45
N GLU A 112 -21.54 1.92 -9.71
CA GLU A 112 -20.59 1.55 -8.66
C GLU A 112 -20.00 2.78 -7.95
N HIS A 113 -19.72 3.86 -8.68
CA HIS A 113 -19.24 5.12 -8.12
C HIS A 113 -20.30 5.80 -7.23
N ASP A 114 -21.55 5.86 -7.70
CA ASP A 114 -22.65 6.52 -6.98
C ASP A 114 -23.02 5.81 -5.67
N ARG A 115 -22.60 4.54 -5.50
CA ARG A 115 -22.80 3.75 -4.28
C ARG A 115 -21.66 3.92 -3.27
N VAL A 116 -20.61 4.67 -3.59
CA VAL A 116 -19.53 4.93 -2.63
C VAL A 116 -20.03 5.95 -1.60
N PRO A 117 -20.04 5.60 -0.30
CA PRO A 117 -20.51 6.50 0.73
C PRO A 117 -19.55 7.68 0.90
N ALA A 118 -20.10 8.87 1.12
CA ALA A 118 -19.31 10.02 1.56
C ALA A 118 -18.74 9.78 2.97
N GLY A 119 -17.57 10.37 3.24
CA GLY A 119 -16.93 10.29 4.57
C GLY A 119 -16.00 9.10 4.78
N LEU A 120 -15.60 8.40 3.71
CA LEU A 120 -14.46 7.49 3.78
C LEU A 120 -13.16 8.27 4.03
N PRO A 121 -12.17 7.69 4.72
CA PRO A 121 -10.82 8.27 4.77
C PRO A 121 -10.29 8.49 3.36
N GLU A 122 -9.70 9.66 3.10
CA GLU A 122 -9.30 10.08 1.76
C GLU A 122 -8.44 9.04 1.02
N PRO A 123 -7.39 8.42 1.62
CA PRO A 123 -6.63 7.38 0.94
C PRO A 123 -7.49 6.18 0.53
N LEU A 124 -8.45 5.79 1.37
CA LEU A 124 -9.35 4.66 1.09
C LEU A 124 -10.30 5.02 -0.07
N ASP A 125 -10.89 6.21 -0.02
CA ASP A 125 -11.79 6.70 -1.07
C ASP A 125 -11.13 6.73 -2.45
N GLN A 126 -9.92 7.29 -2.54
CA GLN A 126 -9.15 7.34 -3.78
C GLN A 126 -8.92 5.95 -4.37
N TRP A 127 -8.60 4.96 -3.53
CA TRP A 127 -8.36 3.58 -3.98
C TRP A 127 -9.63 2.83 -4.36
N VAL A 128 -10.76 3.06 -3.68
CA VAL A 128 -12.07 2.55 -4.11
C VAL A 128 -12.36 3.01 -5.54
N HIS A 129 -12.22 4.32 -5.80
CA HIS A 129 -12.46 4.91 -7.12
C HIS A 129 -11.47 4.43 -8.18
N ARG A 130 -10.20 4.22 -7.81
CA ARG A 130 -9.18 3.72 -8.72
C ARG A 130 -9.41 2.25 -9.09
N LEU A 131 -9.83 1.42 -8.14
CA LEU A 131 -10.16 0.01 -8.37
C LEU A 131 -11.44 -0.18 -9.19
N ILE A 132 -12.46 0.68 -9.03
CA ILE A 132 -13.63 0.69 -9.93
C ILE A 132 -13.18 0.91 -11.39
N ARG A 133 -12.32 1.91 -11.62
CA ARG A 133 -11.76 2.20 -12.95
C ARG A 133 -10.86 1.08 -13.48
N TYR A 134 -10.11 0.41 -12.61
CA TYR A 134 -9.30 -0.76 -12.97
C TYR A 134 -10.17 -1.94 -13.41
N ARG A 135 -11.24 -2.26 -12.66
CA ARG A 135 -12.19 -3.33 -13.00
C ARG A 135 -12.93 -3.09 -14.31
N ALA A 136 -13.12 -1.83 -14.70
CA ALA A 136 -13.67 -1.44 -15.99
C ALA A 136 -12.65 -1.39 -17.14
N GLY A 137 -11.38 -1.68 -16.89
CA GLY A 137 -10.31 -1.64 -17.89
C GLY A 137 -9.87 -0.22 -18.28
N VAL A 138 -10.27 0.81 -17.52
CA VAL A 138 -9.95 2.23 -17.79
C VAL A 138 -8.61 2.62 -17.17
N LYS A 139 -8.23 2.00 -16.04
CA LYS A 139 -6.99 2.28 -15.33
C LYS A 139 -6.14 1.01 -15.26
N ILE A 140 -4.84 1.14 -15.53
CA ILE A 140 -3.86 0.09 -15.24
C ILE A 140 -3.26 0.35 -13.86
N ILE A 141 -3.14 -0.71 -13.06
CA ILE A 141 -2.47 -0.73 -11.75
C ILE A 141 -1.40 -1.81 -11.84
N SER A 142 -0.14 -1.46 -11.66
CA SER A 142 0.95 -2.43 -11.64
C SER A 142 1.00 -3.20 -10.31
N PRO A 143 1.58 -4.41 -10.27
CA PRO A 143 1.71 -5.17 -9.02
C PRO A 143 2.47 -4.41 -7.92
N ILE A 144 3.53 -3.67 -8.26
CA ILE A 144 4.28 -2.83 -7.32
C ILE A 144 3.44 -1.65 -6.81
N GLU A 145 2.63 -1.03 -7.67
CA GLU A 145 1.72 0.05 -7.26
C GLU A 145 0.68 -0.49 -6.28
N ALA A 146 0.10 -1.65 -6.57
CA ALA A 146 -0.88 -2.30 -5.71
C ALA A 146 -0.27 -2.72 -4.36
N ALA A 147 0.95 -3.26 -4.34
CA ALA A 147 1.64 -3.64 -3.11
C ALA A 147 1.93 -2.41 -2.22
N ARG A 148 2.40 -1.31 -2.81
CA ARG A 148 2.64 -0.06 -2.07
C ARG A 148 1.34 0.52 -1.51
N ALA A 149 0.29 0.52 -2.31
CA ALA A 149 -1.04 0.98 -1.91
C ALA A 149 -1.62 0.15 -0.76
N GLU A 150 -1.50 -1.17 -0.83
CA GLU A 150 -1.96 -2.07 0.22
C GLU A 150 -1.25 -1.78 1.54
N ILE A 151 0.08 -1.59 1.49
CA ILE A 151 0.88 -1.29 2.68
C ILE A 151 0.53 0.08 3.24
N HIS A 152 0.41 1.10 2.38
CA HIS A 152 0.00 2.43 2.79
C HIS A 152 -1.34 2.38 3.54
N LEU A 153 -2.38 1.79 2.93
CA LEU A 153 -3.70 1.68 3.56
C LEU A 153 -3.67 0.88 4.86
N ARG A 154 -2.90 -0.20 4.94
CA ARG A 154 -2.77 -0.97 6.18
C ARG A 154 -2.05 -0.18 7.27
N ASN A 155 -1.03 0.61 6.91
CA ASN A 155 -0.34 1.50 7.84
C ASN A 155 -1.29 2.59 8.34
N GLU A 156 -2.05 3.26 7.46
CA GLU A 156 -3.11 4.20 7.88
C GLU A 156 -4.10 3.55 8.85
N ALA A 157 -4.52 2.32 8.56
CA ALA A 157 -5.47 1.59 9.40
C ALA A 157 -4.89 1.11 10.73
N ASP A 158 -3.57 0.98 10.84
CA ASP A 158 -2.89 0.68 12.09
C ASP A 158 -2.69 1.94 12.92
N LEU A 159 -2.43 3.09 12.28
CA LEU A 159 -2.37 4.40 12.94
C LEU A 159 -3.75 4.91 13.38
N GLN A 160 -4.78 4.68 12.57
CA GLN A 160 -6.14 5.17 12.79
C GLN A 160 -7.17 4.02 12.70
N PRO A 161 -7.15 3.04 13.60
CA PRO A 161 -7.96 1.83 13.48
C PRO A 161 -9.46 2.12 13.47
N LYS A 162 -9.93 3.12 14.22
CA LYS A 162 -11.35 3.50 14.22
C LYS A 162 -11.80 4.02 12.85
N ALA A 163 -10.99 4.81 12.16
CA ALA A 163 -11.34 5.40 10.86
C ALA A 163 -11.42 4.35 9.74
N TYR A 164 -10.58 3.31 9.79
CA TYR A 164 -10.47 2.34 8.69
C TYR A 164 -11.12 0.98 8.96
N ARG A 165 -11.27 0.55 10.23
CA ARG A 165 -11.76 -0.80 10.58
C ARG A 165 -13.16 -0.83 11.17
N SER A 166 -13.80 0.32 11.36
CA SER A 166 -15.14 0.39 11.94
C SER A 166 -16.17 0.98 10.96
N GLY A 167 -17.44 0.77 11.27
CA GLY A 167 -18.57 1.29 10.48
C GLY A 167 -18.52 0.86 9.01
N VAL A 168 -18.93 1.77 8.12
CA VAL A 168 -19.00 1.52 6.68
C VAL A 168 -17.60 1.41 6.06
N ALA A 169 -16.63 2.20 6.55
CA ALA A 169 -15.26 2.19 6.06
C ALA A 169 -14.58 0.81 6.20
N GLY A 170 -14.91 0.06 7.27
CA GLY A 170 -14.36 -1.28 7.50
C GLY A 170 -14.59 -2.26 6.35
N ALA A 171 -15.79 -2.26 5.75
CA ALA A 171 -16.11 -3.15 4.63
C ALA A 171 -15.35 -2.77 3.36
N TYR A 172 -15.24 -1.46 3.07
CA TYR A 172 -14.48 -0.97 1.92
C TYR A 172 -12.98 -1.21 2.10
N PHE A 173 -12.45 -0.96 3.29
CA PHE A 173 -11.05 -1.22 3.62
C PHE A 173 -10.68 -2.68 3.40
N ALA A 174 -11.44 -3.62 3.98
CA ALA A 174 -11.19 -5.06 3.81
C ALA A 174 -11.24 -5.48 2.34
N ARG A 175 -12.20 -4.94 1.57
CA ARG A 175 -12.33 -5.20 0.14
C ARG A 175 -11.15 -4.67 -0.66
N VAL A 176 -10.79 -3.41 -0.45
CA VAL A 176 -9.67 -2.74 -1.17
C VAL A 176 -8.36 -3.45 -0.89
N VAL A 177 -8.07 -3.76 0.37
CA VAL A 177 -6.86 -4.48 0.78
C VAL A 177 -6.78 -5.85 0.09
N ARG A 178 -7.88 -6.59 0.03
CA ARG A 178 -7.93 -7.88 -0.68
C ARG A 178 -7.67 -7.72 -2.18
N GLU A 179 -8.34 -6.78 -2.85
CA GLU A 179 -8.18 -6.55 -4.29
C GLU A 179 -6.75 -6.08 -4.63
N LEU A 180 -6.15 -5.20 -3.82
CA LEU A 180 -4.76 -4.79 -4.01
C LEU A 180 -3.78 -5.94 -3.79
N GLY A 181 -3.99 -6.79 -2.78
CA GLY A 181 -3.17 -7.98 -2.57
C GLY A 181 -3.28 -8.99 -3.72
N GLU A 182 -4.47 -9.15 -4.31
CA GLU A 182 -4.68 -9.96 -5.51
C GLU A 182 -3.92 -9.39 -6.72
N ILE A 183 -3.96 -8.08 -6.95
CA ILE A 183 -3.21 -7.44 -8.04
C ILE A 183 -1.70 -7.55 -7.80
N ALA A 184 -1.24 -7.32 -6.56
CA ALA A 184 0.17 -7.41 -6.18
C ALA A 184 0.74 -8.84 -6.36
N THR A 185 -0.09 -9.86 -6.17
CA THR A 185 0.32 -11.28 -6.29
C THR A 185 -0.12 -11.95 -7.59
N SER A 186 -0.80 -11.22 -8.49
CA SER A 186 -1.32 -11.74 -9.76
C SER A 186 -0.23 -12.30 -10.69
N GLU A 187 1.02 -11.86 -10.52
CA GLU A 187 2.18 -12.35 -11.28
C GLU A 187 2.92 -13.53 -10.61
N ARG A 188 2.41 -14.12 -9.51
CA ARG A 188 3.05 -15.33 -8.92
C ARG A 188 3.10 -16.46 -9.95
N PRO A 189 4.29 -16.99 -10.28
CA PRO A 189 4.42 -18.16 -11.14
C PRO A 189 3.63 -19.32 -10.51
N GLY A 190 2.61 -19.82 -11.23
CA GLY A 190 1.85 -21.01 -10.83
C GLY A 190 0.33 -20.82 -10.70
N ARG A 191 -0.21 -19.61 -10.70
CA ARG A 191 -1.67 -19.40 -10.80
C ARG A 191 -2.08 -19.21 -12.25
N ARG A 192 -1.98 -20.29 -13.05
CA ARG A 192 -2.73 -20.36 -14.31
C ARG A 192 -4.20 -20.19 -13.95
N ASP A 193 -4.88 -19.26 -14.63
CA ASP A 193 -6.33 -19.19 -14.63
C ASP A 193 -6.88 -20.59 -14.95
N VAL A 194 -7.41 -21.27 -13.93
CA VAL A 194 -8.17 -22.51 -14.09
C VAL A 194 -9.52 -22.10 -14.70
N GLY A 195 -9.51 -21.86 -16.01
CA GLY A 195 -10.68 -21.33 -16.71
C GLY A 195 -10.63 -21.41 -18.23
N ALA A 196 -9.49 -21.74 -18.84
CA ALA A 196 -9.41 -22.01 -20.27
C ALA A 196 -9.29 -23.52 -20.56
N LEU A 197 -10.27 -24.29 -20.07
CA LEU A 197 -10.56 -25.64 -20.59
C LEU A 197 -11.86 -25.60 -21.39
N THR A 198 -11.87 -24.84 -22.49
CA THR A 198 -12.83 -25.07 -23.58
C THR A 198 -12.20 -26.00 -24.59
N ARG A 199 -12.39 -27.30 -24.32
CA ARG A 199 -12.83 -28.33 -25.26
C ARG A 199 -12.94 -27.87 -26.73
N GLY A 200 -12.11 -28.42 -27.61
CA GLY A 200 -12.32 -28.32 -29.06
C GLY A 200 -11.05 -28.39 -29.91
N LEU A 201 -10.23 -29.43 -29.76
CA LEU A 201 -9.35 -29.88 -30.85
C LEU A 201 -9.89 -31.22 -31.34
N SER A 202 -10.32 -31.22 -32.61
CA SER A 202 -10.47 -32.31 -33.59
C SER A 202 -11.66 -31.94 -34.48
N ASP A 203 -11.62 -31.82 -35.81
CA ASP A 203 -10.59 -31.90 -36.84
C ASP A 203 -11.22 -31.29 -38.11
N ILE A 204 -10.41 -30.68 -38.98
CA ILE A 204 -10.71 -30.40 -40.41
C ILE A 204 -9.61 -31.21 -41.14
N PRO A 205 -9.83 -31.99 -42.23
CA PRO A 205 -10.45 -31.55 -43.50
C PRO A 205 -11.17 -32.62 -44.38
N ALA A 206 -12.01 -32.13 -45.31
CA ALA A 206 -12.14 -32.45 -46.75
C ALA A 206 -13.58 -32.22 -47.24
#